data_AF-A0A9W6TY21-F1
#
_entry.id   AF-A0A9W6TY21-F1
#
_cell.length_a   1.000
_cell.length_b   1.000
_cell.length_c   1.000
_cell.angle_alpha   90.00
_cell.angle_beta   90.00
_cell.angle_gamma   90.00
#
_symmetry.space_group_name_H-M   'P 1'
#
loop_
_entity.id
_entity.type
_entity.pdbx_description
1 polymer ?
#
loop_
_entity_poly.entity_id
_entity_poly.type
_entity_poly.pdbx_seq_one_letter_code
_entity_poly.pdbx_strand_id
1 'polypeptide(L)'
;MARTKAAARKAKGAGRDVYAEGKKVAAERKKAKSKIKAKGKAKHAAKLAKEEKKRQAKADRLKEEGGSSDDVDDGFIEFGADENDHRNASTKDEEPQKEENHALQLESRPWMRDRKGYFNANVYECLHEEIMDFVSFISPTEEELSSRAELIDEMREIVKGLWPQATVETFGSHYTQMFLPQSDIDMVLFGVPEGKEPLFKLAQCLEEKELVSYLEVIDKARIPIVKMVHKASDIHVDVSFNVAGGLATGDLVKHYMRVYPSFRPLTLVLKYFMAQRGLNETYTGGVGSFLLQMMVISFLQQHGRTLGAEHDDPKFNNLGQLLVGFFTLYGRDFNYTDLAISVRNGGSYFRKEERNWYDDGRPFLISMENPNEPSLDIGKNSYEMRTVKRSFDYARQVLQNEIYRHGQFNALPGSILGTIIQADSNLVKRDPPESFGYDILHHDPEKTAEIRKQYEMRRDEEASKKRGSEARKKPRQSSNNEPPYKRWRGRTSRAY
;
A
#
# COMPACT_ATOMS: atom_id res chain seq x y z
N MET A 1 19.58 -50.90 -46.66
CA MET A 1 19.91 -49.66 -45.91
C MET A 1 19.36 -48.42 -46.63
N ALA A 2 18.08 -48.07 -46.46
CA ALA A 2 17.54 -46.74 -46.83
C ALA A 2 16.05 -46.67 -46.45
N ARG A 3 15.71 -46.39 -45.18
CA ARG A 3 14.34 -45.97 -44.79
C ARG A 3 14.21 -45.48 -43.34
N THR A 4 15.14 -44.68 -42.83
CA THR A 4 15.03 -44.09 -41.46
C THR A 4 15.73 -42.73 -41.29
N LYS A 5 15.66 -41.83 -42.28
CA LYS A 5 16.18 -40.45 -42.14
C LYS A 5 15.24 -39.30 -42.56
N ALA A 6 13.99 -39.58 -42.95
CA ALA A 6 13.05 -38.53 -43.40
C ALA A 6 12.07 -38.05 -42.32
N ALA A 7 11.89 -38.76 -41.20
CA ALA A 7 10.90 -38.39 -40.18
C ALA A 7 11.40 -37.36 -39.14
N ALA A 8 12.70 -37.06 -39.09
CA ALA A 8 13.29 -36.21 -38.03
C ALA A 8 13.37 -34.70 -38.37
N ARG A 9 12.77 -34.23 -39.48
CA ARG A 9 12.85 -32.81 -39.90
C ARG A 9 11.54 -32.01 -39.82
N LYS A 10 10.41 -32.61 -39.41
CA LYS A 10 9.11 -31.90 -39.34
C LYS A 10 8.66 -31.47 -37.93
N ALA A 11 9.39 -31.80 -36.87
CA ALA A 11 9.01 -31.49 -35.48
C ALA A 11 9.80 -30.31 -34.86
N LYS A 12 10.27 -29.33 -35.67
CA LYS A 12 11.02 -28.16 -35.20
C LYS A 12 10.36 -26.80 -35.49
N GLY A 13 9.07 -26.79 -35.83
CA GLY A 13 8.34 -25.56 -36.21
C GLY A 13 7.39 -24.97 -35.16
N ALA A 14 6.81 -25.79 -34.26
CA ALA A 14 5.64 -25.36 -33.48
C ALA A 14 5.93 -24.43 -32.28
N GLY A 15 7.16 -24.41 -31.76
CA GLY A 15 7.51 -23.60 -30.58
C GLY A 15 7.78 -22.11 -30.87
N ARG A 16 7.93 -21.70 -32.14
CA ARG A 16 8.21 -20.31 -32.51
C ARG A 16 6.94 -19.48 -32.77
N ASP A 17 5.85 -20.13 -33.15
CA ASP A 17 4.60 -19.44 -33.50
C ASP A 17 3.80 -19.04 -32.25
N VAL A 18 3.85 -19.81 -31.16
CA VAL A 18 3.18 -19.46 -29.88
C VAL A 18 3.82 -18.24 -29.21
N TYR A 19 5.14 -18.06 -29.35
CA TYR A 19 5.86 -16.87 -28.86
C TYR A 19 5.50 -15.60 -29.65
N ALA A 20 5.14 -15.74 -30.93
CA ALA A 20 4.64 -14.65 -31.75
C ALA A 20 3.16 -14.34 -31.43
N GLU A 21 2.35 -15.36 -31.17
CA GLU A 21 0.94 -15.24 -30.76
C GLU A 21 0.82 -14.53 -29.39
N GLY A 22 1.62 -14.93 -28.40
CA GLY A 22 1.69 -14.27 -27.09
C GLY A 22 2.14 -12.81 -27.16
N LYS A 23 3.11 -12.49 -28.03
CA LYS A 23 3.51 -11.09 -28.31
C LYS A 23 2.42 -10.28 -29.02
N LYS A 24 1.66 -10.89 -29.93
CA LYS A 24 0.51 -10.23 -30.59
C LYS A 24 -0.60 -9.93 -29.60
N VAL A 25 -0.99 -10.89 -28.76
CA VAL A 25 -2.02 -10.72 -27.72
C VAL A 25 -1.58 -9.67 -26.68
N ALA A 26 -0.31 -9.66 -26.27
CA ALA A 26 0.23 -8.63 -25.40
C ALA A 26 0.26 -7.24 -26.05
N ALA A 27 0.60 -7.15 -27.34
CA ALA A 27 0.58 -5.90 -28.10
C ALA A 27 -0.84 -5.35 -28.29
N GLU A 28 -1.83 -6.23 -28.52
CA GLU A 28 -3.25 -5.86 -28.61
C GLU A 28 -3.82 -5.40 -27.27
N ARG A 29 -3.49 -6.09 -26.17
CA ARG A 29 -3.85 -5.63 -24.81
C ARG A 29 -3.18 -4.29 -24.46
N LYS A 30 -1.94 -4.05 -24.90
CA LYS A 30 -1.24 -2.76 -24.73
C LYS A 30 -1.88 -1.65 -25.56
N LYS A 31 -2.30 -1.94 -26.80
CA LYS A 31 -3.08 -1.01 -27.64
C LYS A 31 -4.44 -0.70 -27.03
N ALA A 32 -5.16 -1.69 -26.49
CA ALA A 32 -6.44 -1.50 -25.81
C ALA A 32 -6.30 -0.62 -24.55
N LYS A 33 -5.32 -0.91 -23.68
CA LYS A 33 -5.00 -0.08 -22.51
C LYS A 33 -4.60 1.36 -22.91
N SER A 34 -3.86 1.54 -24.00
CA SER A 34 -3.51 2.88 -24.51
C SER A 34 -4.71 3.66 -25.03
N LYS A 35 -5.68 3.00 -25.71
CA LYS A 35 -6.93 3.63 -26.19
C LYS A 35 -7.83 4.04 -25.02
N ILE A 36 -7.91 3.24 -23.96
CA ILE A 36 -8.65 3.58 -22.73
C ILE A 36 -7.99 4.78 -22.04
N LYS A 37 -6.66 4.79 -21.92
CA LYS A 37 -5.89 5.92 -21.36
C LYS A 37 -6.05 7.20 -22.18
N ALA A 38 -6.09 7.10 -23.52
CA ALA A 38 -6.33 8.23 -24.41
C ALA A 38 -7.78 8.77 -24.29
N LYS A 39 -8.79 7.91 -24.20
CA LYS A 39 -10.18 8.32 -23.93
C LYS A 39 -10.33 8.99 -22.57
N GLY A 40 -9.64 8.49 -21.54
CA GLY A 40 -9.60 9.11 -20.20
C GLY A 40 -8.97 10.51 -20.22
N LYS A 41 -7.83 10.68 -20.90
CA LYS A 41 -7.19 11.99 -21.09
C LYS A 41 -8.07 12.96 -21.88
N ALA A 42 -8.76 12.50 -22.92
CA ALA A 42 -9.68 13.34 -23.70
C ALA A 42 -10.90 13.79 -22.87
N LYS A 43 -11.49 12.90 -22.05
CA LYS A 43 -12.57 13.26 -21.12
C LYS A 43 -12.11 14.27 -20.06
N HIS A 44 -10.91 14.10 -19.52
CA HIS A 44 -10.34 15.04 -18.54
C HIS A 44 -10.04 16.41 -19.16
N ALA A 45 -9.47 16.44 -20.37
CA ALA A 45 -9.23 17.69 -21.11
C ALA A 45 -10.55 18.41 -21.46
N ALA A 46 -11.60 17.68 -21.84
CA ALA A 46 -12.92 18.25 -22.09
C ALA A 46 -13.57 18.82 -20.82
N LYS A 47 -13.36 18.17 -19.66
CA LYS A 47 -13.83 18.67 -18.36
C LYS A 47 -13.12 19.97 -17.96
N LEU A 48 -11.79 20.01 -18.10
CA LEU A 48 -10.99 21.22 -17.85
C LEU A 48 -11.39 22.37 -18.79
N ALA A 49 -11.58 22.11 -20.08
CA ALA A 49 -12.03 23.13 -21.03
C ALA A 49 -13.43 23.67 -20.70
N LYS A 50 -14.32 22.84 -20.13
CA LYS A 50 -15.65 23.26 -19.68
C LYS A 50 -15.59 24.10 -18.40
N GLU A 51 -14.71 23.76 -17.46
CA GLU A 51 -14.45 24.55 -16.25
C GLU A 51 -13.77 25.89 -16.56
N GLU A 52 -12.86 25.90 -17.53
CA GLU A 52 -12.18 27.11 -18.00
C GLU A 52 -13.16 28.05 -18.72
N LYS A 53 -14.03 27.53 -19.61
CA LYS A 53 -15.13 28.32 -20.18
C LYS A 53 -16.07 28.89 -19.11
N LYS A 54 -16.33 28.16 -18.03
CA LYS A 54 -17.17 28.62 -16.91
C LYS A 54 -16.46 29.71 -16.09
N ARG A 55 -15.13 29.63 -15.92
CA ARG A 55 -14.31 30.69 -15.30
C ARG A 55 -14.22 31.93 -16.19
N GLN A 56 -14.06 31.77 -17.51
CA GLN A 56 -14.05 32.88 -18.45
C GLN A 56 -15.40 33.62 -18.44
N ALA A 57 -16.52 32.89 -18.55
CA ALA A 57 -17.85 33.49 -18.48
C ALA A 57 -18.14 34.19 -17.15
N LYS A 58 -17.58 33.70 -16.04
CA LYS A 58 -17.66 34.37 -14.72
C LYS A 58 -16.79 35.63 -14.67
N ALA A 59 -15.59 35.59 -15.24
CA ALA A 59 -14.67 36.73 -15.30
C ALA A 59 -15.15 37.83 -16.25
N ASP A 60 -15.82 37.45 -17.34
CA ASP A 60 -16.41 38.40 -18.30
C ASP A 60 -17.64 39.09 -17.69
N ARG A 61 -18.48 38.35 -16.92
CA ARG A 61 -19.55 38.95 -16.10
C ARG A 61 -19.02 39.96 -15.07
N LEU A 62 -17.89 39.65 -14.43
CA LEU A 62 -17.24 40.53 -13.44
C LEU A 62 -16.53 41.75 -14.07
N LYS A 63 -16.36 41.79 -15.40
CA LYS A 63 -15.81 42.94 -16.11
C LYS A 63 -16.88 43.88 -16.67
N GLU A 64 -18.10 43.39 -16.89
CA GLU A 64 -19.24 44.21 -17.31
C GLU A 64 -19.86 45.00 -16.15
N GLU A 65 -19.73 44.49 -14.92
CA GLU A 65 -20.11 45.20 -13.69
C GLU A 65 -18.88 45.91 -13.10
N GLY A 66 -18.64 47.15 -13.54
CA GLY A 66 -17.52 47.95 -13.04
C GLY A 66 -17.66 48.29 -11.56
N GLY A 67 -16.72 47.82 -10.73
CA GLY A 67 -16.62 48.22 -9.32
C GLY A 67 -15.36 47.69 -8.63
N SER A 68 -14.56 48.61 -8.09
CA SER A 68 -13.40 48.33 -7.23
C SER A 68 -13.82 48.17 -5.76
N SER A 69 -13.27 47.21 -5.04
CA SER A 69 -12.43 47.40 -3.84
C SER A 69 -12.05 46.05 -3.22
N ASP A 70 -10.91 46.06 -2.54
CA ASP A 70 -10.51 45.04 -1.57
C ASP A 70 -11.60 44.85 -0.50
N ASP A 71 -11.97 43.61 -0.22
CA ASP A 71 -12.20 43.12 1.14
C ASP A 71 -12.30 41.59 1.16
N VAL A 72 -11.73 41.03 2.23
CA VAL A 72 -11.69 39.61 2.58
C VAL A 72 -13.08 39.22 3.08
N ASP A 73 -13.74 38.23 2.47
CA ASP A 73 -14.96 37.67 3.05
C ASP A 73 -15.10 36.15 2.80
N ASP A 74 -15.48 35.49 3.89
CA ASP A 74 -15.60 34.05 4.09
C ASP A 74 -16.79 33.50 3.31
N GLY A 75 -16.57 32.38 2.62
CA GLY A 75 -17.56 31.74 1.73
C GLY A 75 -18.72 31.05 2.46
N PHE A 76 -19.60 31.84 3.07
CA PHE A 76 -20.93 31.44 3.51
C PHE A 76 -21.89 31.44 2.30
N ILE A 77 -22.60 30.34 2.06
CA ILE A 77 -23.65 30.25 1.04
C ILE A 77 -24.99 30.24 1.78
N GLU A 78 -25.69 31.36 1.71
CA GLU A 78 -27.07 31.51 2.16
C GLU A 78 -28.03 31.02 1.06
N PHE A 79 -28.94 30.10 1.41
CA PHE A 79 -29.99 29.63 0.50
C PHE A 79 -31.22 30.52 0.66
N GLY A 80 -31.42 31.46 -0.26
CA GLY A 80 -32.65 32.25 -0.37
C GLY A 80 -33.80 31.39 -0.89
N ALA A 81 -34.91 31.42 -0.16
CA ALA A 81 -36.21 30.89 -0.58
C ALA A 81 -36.88 31.89 -1.54
N ASP A 82 -37.35 31.41 -2.70
CA ASP A 82 -38.19 32.20 -3.60
C ASP A 82 -39.67 31.85 -3.37
N GLU A 83 -40.43 32.85 -2.95
CA GLU A 83 -41.89 32.85 -2.89
C GLU A 83 -42.51 33.23 -4.24
N ASN A 84 -43.61 32.53 -4.53
CA ASN A 84 -44.80 32.94 -5.30
C ASN A 84 -44.70 33.17 -6.83
N ASP A 85 -45.38 32.28 -7.57
CA ASP A 85 -46.38 32.74 -8.55
C ASP A 85 -47.62 31.82 -8.55
N HIS A 86 -48.79 32.42 -8.42
CA HIS A 86 -50.10 31.78 -8.40
C HIS A 86 -50.67 31.70 -9.82
N ARG A 87 -51.30 30.57 -10.19
CA ARG A 87 -52.65 30.55 -10.84
C ARG A 87 -53.21 29.12 -11.09
N ASN A 88 -54.38 28.91 -10.47
CA ASN A 88 -55.58 28.15 -10.89
C ASN A 88 -55.59 26.61 -11.07
N ALA A 89 -56.01 25.95 -9.98
CA ALA A 89 -57.20 25.10 -9.80
C ALA A 89 -57.58 24.01 -10.82
N SER A 90 -57.51 22.75 -10.36
CA SER A 90 -58.48 21.68 -10.65
C SER A 90 -58.34 20.57 -9.60
N THR A 91 -59.31 20.48 -8.70
CA THR A 91 -59.50 19.44 -7.66
C THR A 91 -59.65 18.04 -8.25
N LYS A 92 -58.80 17.11 -7.82
CA LYS A 92 -59.12 15.67 -7.70
C LYS A 92 -58.47 15.13 -6.43
N ASP A 93 -59.28 14.48 -5.61
CA ASP A 93 -58.89 13.79 -4.39
C ASP A 93 -57.90 12.66 -4.70
N GLU A 94 -56.66 12.78 -4.23
CA GLU A 94 -55.69 11.69 -4.17
C GLU A 94 -55.21 11.53 -2.73
N GLU A 95 -55.22 10.28 -2.28
CA GLU A 95 -54.82 9.82 -0.93
C GLU A 95 -53.43 10.33 -0.53
N PRO A 96 -53.14 10.53 0.78
CA PRO A 96 -51.85 11.02 1.22
C PRO A 96 -50.75 9.99 0.91
N GLN A 97 -50.03 10.23 -0.18
CA GLN A 97 -48.76 9.56 -0.45
C GLN A 97 -47.78 9.96 0.67
N LYS A 98 -47.25 8.95 1.35
CA LYS A 98 -46.18 9.11 2.34
C LYS A 98 -45.02 9.85 1.68
N GLU A 99 -44.74 11.06 2.12
CA GLU A 99 -43.45 11.71 1.87
C GLU A 99 -42.36 10.76 2.38
N GLU A 100 -41.66 10.09 1.47
CA GLU A 100 -40.42 9.42 1.81
C GLU A 100 -39.45 10.50 2.26
N ASN A 101 -39.19 10.56 3.57
CA ASN A 101 -38.05 11.27 4.11
C ASN A 101 -36.80 10.82 3.34
N HIS A 102 -36.32 11.62 2.39
CA HIS A 102 -34.95 11.59 1.91
C HIS A 102 -34.02 12.05 3.05
N ALA A 103 -34.07 11.35 4.18
CA ALA A 103 -33.17 11.52 5.29
C ALA A 103 -31.74 11.35 4.74
N LEU A 104 -30.82 12.18 5.23
CA LEU A 104 -29.39 12.05 4.94
C LEU A 104 -28.95 10.64 5.38
N GLN A 105 -28.69 9.74 4.44
CA GLN A 105 -28.21 8.39 4.72
C GLN A 105 -26.88 8.18 4.01
N LEU A 106 -25.92 7.58 4.70
CA LEU A 106 -24.70 7.08 4.09
C LEU A 106 -25.01 5.76 3.37
N GLU A 107 -24.21 5.45 2.35
CA GLU A 107 -24.33 4.18 1.64
C GLU A 107 -23.96 3.01 2.57
N SER A 108 -24.73 1.91 2.49
CA SER A 108 -24.34 0.65 3.11
C SER A 108 -23.15 0.02 2.39
N ARG A 109 -22.36 -0.77 3.12
CA ARG A 109 -21.14 -1.40 2.63
C ARG A 109 -21.08 -2.88 3.01
N PRO A 110 -20.42 -3.74 2.20
CA PRO A 110 -20.39 -5.19 2.45
C PRO A 110 -19.87 -5.60 3.84
N TRP A 111 -18.89 -4.87 4.37
CA TRP A 111 -18.33 -5.16 5.70
C TRP A 111 -19.30 -4.84 6.85
N MET A 112 -20.32 -4.02 6.62
CA MET A 112 -21.35 -3.72 7.61
C MET A 112 -22.29 -4.90 7.86
N ARG A 113 -22.31 -5.89 6.96
CA ARG A 113 -23.26 -7.02 6.99
C ARG A 113 -24.69 -6.50 7.13
N ASP A 114 -25.41 -6.92 8.18
CA ASP A 114 -26.80 -6.53 8.45
C ASP A 114 -26.92 -5.25 9.31
N ARG A 115 -25.80 -4.61 9.69
CA ARG A 115 -25.83 -3.37 10.46
C ARG A 115 -26.42 -2.24 9.61
N LYS A 116 -27.38 -1.49 10.18
CA LYS A 116 -27.93 -0.27 9.55
C LYS A 116 -26.96 0.92 9.62
N GLY A 117 -25.96 0.86 10.48
CA GLY A 117 -25.04 1.95 10.79
C GLY A 117 -24.32 1.69 12.10
N TYR A 118 -23.48 2.62 12.50
CA TYR A 118 -22.74 2.60 13.77
C TYR A 118 -23.24 3.77 14.62
N PHE A 119 -23.77 3.46 15.80
CA PHE A 119 -24.51 4.43 16.62
C PHE A 119 -23.89 4.55 18.02
N ASN A 120 -23.14 5.62 18.24
CA ASN A 120 -22.55 5.99 19.51
C ASN A 120 -22.45 7.53 19.57
N ALA A 121 -22.53 8.11 20.78
CA ALA A 121 -22.31 9.54 20.98
C ALA A 121 -20.90 9.96 20.56
N ASN A 122 -19.91 9.08 20.74
CA ASN A 122 -18.55 9.28 20.26
C ASN A 122 -18.39 8.71 18.85
N VAL A 123 -18.41 9.58 17.83
CA VAL A 123 -18.30 9.17 16.41
C VAL A 123 -16.97 8.47 16.11
N TYR A 124 -15.91 8.75 16.88
CA TYR A 124 -14.65 8.02 16.74
C TYR A 124 -14.77 6.56 17.17
N GLU A 125 -15.64 6.23 18.13
CA GLU A 125 -15.97 4.83 18.48
C GLU A 125 -16.78 4.16 17.36
N CYS A 126 -17.71 4.88 16.73
CA CYS A 126 -18.41 4.37 15.54
C CYS A 126 -17.42 3.99 14.43
N LEU A 127 -16.48 4.90 14.11
CA LEU A 127 -15.46 4.64 13.09
C LEU A 127 -14.50 3.53 13.53
N HIS A 128 -14.18 3.42 14.83
CA HIS A 128 -13.37 2.34 15.36
C HIS A 128 -14.03 0.97 15.11
N GLU A 129 -15.30 0.81 15.50
CA GLU A 129 -16.05 -0.42 15.26
C GLU A 129 -16.12 -0.76 13.77
N GLU A 130 -16.37 0.24 12.93
CA GLU A 130 -16.44 0.03 11.49
C GLU A 130 -15.10 -0.40 10.88
N ILE A 131 -13.98 0.17 11.35
CA ILE A 131 -12.65 -0.28 10.93
C ILE A 131 -12.43 -1.75 11.34
N MET A 132 -12.87 -2.14 12.54
CA MET A 132 -12.75 -3.52 13.01
C MET A 132 -13.56 -4.48 12.14
N ASP A 133 -14.81 -4.12 11.81
CA ASP A 133 -15.67 -4.88 10.90
C ASP A 133 -15.05 -4.97 9.50
N PHE A 134 -14.52 -3.87 8.97
CA PHE A 134 -13.82 -3.86 7.67
C PHE A 134 -12.59 -4.78 7.68
N VAL A 135 -11.76 -4.70 8.71
CA VAL A 135 -10.55 -5.52 8.84
C VAL A 135 -10.92 -7.00 8.98
N SER A 136 -11.96 -7.33 9.73
CA SER A 136 -12.50 -8.70 9.78
C SER A 136 -12.97 -9.16 8.40
N PHE A 137 -13.70 -8.30 7.69
CA PHE A 137 -14.27 -8.62 6.39
C PHE A 137 -13.17 -8.95 5.36
N ILE A 138 -12.07 -8.19 5.33
CA ILE A 138 -10.95 -8.42 4.41
C ILE A 138 -9.92 -9.43 4.92
N SER A 139 -10.09 -9.97 6.12
CA SER A 139 -9.20 -11.01 6.65
C SER A 139 -9.40 -12.31 5.90
N PRO A 140 -8.34 -13.12 5.69
CA PRO A 140 -8.41 -14.32 4.89
C PRO A 140 -9.34 -15.38 5.50
N THR A 141 -10.02 -16.16 4.66
CA THR A 141 -10.78 -17.34 5.11
C THR A 141 -9.87 -18.53 5.35
N GLU A 142 -10.36 -19.57 6.02
CA GLU A 142 -9.60 -20.80 6.25
C GLU A 142 -9.25 -21.50 4.92
N GLU A 143 -10.15 -21.47 3.95
CA GLU A 143 -9.93 -21.99 2.61
C GLU A 143 -8.87 -21.19 1.85
N GLU A 144 -8.91 -19.85 1.95
CA GLU A 144 -7.87 -18.98 1.37
C GLU A 144 -6.50 -19.27 2.00
N LEU A 145 -6.45 -19.53 3.32
CA LEU A 145 -5.22 -19.91 4.02
C LEU A 145 -4.73 -21.31 3.61
N SER A 146 -5.63 -22.30 3.52
CA SER A 146 -5.30 -23.66 3.08
C SER A 146 -4.75 -23.67 1.67
N SER A 147 -5.43 -22.98 0.74
CA SER A 147 -4.99 -22.88 -0.65
C SER A 147 -3.61 -22.21 -0.78
N ARG A 148 -3.33 -21.19 0.04
CA ARG A 148 -2.00 -20.58 0.11
C ARG A 148 -0.94 -21.56 0.65
N ALA A 149 -1.27 -22.33 1.68
CA ALA A 149 -0.36 -23.32 2.26
C ALA A 149 -0.04 -24.45 1.28
N GLU A 150 -1.06 -24.99 0.61
CA GLU A 150 -0.92 -26.03 -0.43
C GLU A 150 -0.03 -25.55 -1.58
N LEU A 151 -0.22 -24.32 -2.06
CA LEU A 151 0.63 -23.70 -3.08
C LEU A 151 2.09 -23.59 -2.63
N ILE A 152 2.34 -23.20 -1.37
CA ILE A 152 3.70 -23.11 -0.83
C ILE A 152 4.35 -24.51 -0.79
N ASP A 153 3.60 -25.54 -0.39
CA ASP A 153 4.12 -26.90 -0.31
C ASP A 153 4.36 -27.50 -1.71
N GLU A 154 3.49 -27.24 -2.68
CA GLU A 154 3.73 -27.61 -4.08
C GLU A 154 5.00 -26.94 -4.63
N MET A 155 5.18 -25.64 -4.37
CA MET A 155 6.39 -24.91 -4.74
C MET A 155 7.65 -25.48 -4.06
N ARG A 156 7.56 -25.90 -2.80
CA ARG A 156 8.66 -26.56 -2.07
C ARG A 156 9.07 -27.85 -2.74
N GLU A 157 8.12 -28.68 -3.16
CA GLU A 157 8.42 -29.94 -3.82
C GLU A 157 9.01 -29.75 -5.23
N ILE A 158 8.53 -28.77 -5.99
CA ILE A 158 9.11 -28.39 -7.30
C ILE A 158 10.56 -27.92 -7.13
N VAL A 159 10.80 -27.02 -6.18
CA VAL A 159 12.13 -26.44 -5.95
C VAL A 159 13.11 -27.50 -5.48
N LYS A 160 12.73 -28.39 -4.56
CA LYS A 160 13.56 -29.53 -4.15
C LYS A 160 13.87 -30.48 -5.31
N GLY A 161 12.90 -30.72 -6.20
CA GLY A 161 13.10 -31.54 -7.40
C GLY A 161 14.12 -30.93 -8.38
N LEU A 162 14.14 -29.60 -8.51
CA LEU A 162 15.09 -28.89 -9.37
C LEU A 162 16.48 -28.75 -8.72
N TRP A 163 16.50 -28.49 -7.41
CA TRP A 163 17.68 -28.22 -6.60
C TRP A 163 17.52 -28.84 -5.19
N PRO A 164 18.10 -30.03 -4.93
CA PRO A 164 17.87 -30.75 -3.68
C PRO A 164 18.30 -30.04 -2.39
N GLN A 165 19.22 -29.06 -2.48
CA GLN A 165 19.71 -28.27 -1.36
C GLN A 165 18.99 -26.93 -1.21
N ALA A 166 18.01 -26.65 -2.07
CA ALA A 166 17.30 -25.38 -2.05
C ALA A 166 16.13 -25.40 -1.07
N THR A 167 15.86 -24.24 -0.47
CA THR A 167 14.73 -24.04 0.43
C THR A 167 13.84 -22.90 -0.08
N VAL A 168 12.54 -23.00 0.21
CA VAL A 168 11.54 -21.98 -0.12
C VAL A 168 11.07 -21.33 1.17
N GLU A 169 11.27 -20.03 1.28
CA GLU A 169 10.75 -19.21 2.38
C GLU A 169 9.78 -18.18 1.83
N THR A 170 8.72 -17.87 2.58
CA THR A 170 7.82 -16.76 2.26
C THR A 170 8.24 -15.52 3.02
N PHE A 171 8.05 -14.35 2.40
CA PHE A 171 8.31 -13.06 3.04
C PHE A 171 7.18 -12.07 2.76
N GLY A 172 7.38 -10.81 3.13
CA GLY A 172 6.45 -9.75 2.82
C GLY A 172 5.12 -9.90 3.55
N SER A 173 4.03 -9.54 2.87
CA SER A 173 2.72 -9.45 3.51
C SER A 173 2.16 -10.79 3.94
N HIS A 174 2.53 -11.90 3.29
CA HIS A 174 2.09 -13.23 3.71
C HIS A 174 2.72 -13.61 5.06
N TYR A 175 4.04 -13.47 5.19
CA TYR A 175 4.76 -13.77 6.43
C TYR A 175 4.29 -12.94 7.63
N THR A 176 3.98 -11.66 7.41
CA THR A 176 3.50 -10.73 8.45
C THR A 176 1.98 -10.76 8.59
N GLN A 177 1.28 -11.57 7.80
CA GLN A 177 -0.18 -11.57 7.65
C GLN A 177 -0.79 -10.23 7.21
N MET A 178 -0.01 -9.23 6.79
CA MET A 178 -0.46 -7.87 6.41
C MET A 178 -0.94 -7.80 4.95
N PHE A 179 -1.52 -8.89 4.46
CA PHE A 179 -1.93 -9.05 3.08
C PHE A 179 -3.42 -8.71 2.94
N LEU A 180 -3.77 -8.10 1.79
CA LEU A 180 -5.16 -7.97 1.37
C LEU A 180 -5.55 -9.29 0.68
N PRO A 181 -6.85 -9.62 0.56
CA PRO A 181 -7.28 -10.88 -0.07
C PRO A 181 -6.59 -11.20 -1.39
N GLN A 182 -6.45 -10.20 -2.25
CA GLN A 182 -5.84 -10.30 -3.58
C GLN A 182 -4.33 -10.09 -3.60
N SER A 183 -3.67 -10.01 -2.45
CA SER A 183 -2.22 -9.79 -2.40
C SER A 183 -1.46 -11.05 -2.80
N ASP A 184 -0.44 -10.79 -3.62
CA ASP A 184 0.56 -11.74 -4.06
C ASP A 184 1.26 -12.45 -2.89
N ILE A 185 1.80 -13.65 -3.16
CA ILE A 185 2.73 -14.34 -2.27
C ILE A 185 4.15 -14.04 -2.74
N ASP A 186 4.93 -13.42 -1.86
CA ASP A 186 6.36 -13.21 -2.08
C ASP A 186 7.14 -14.43 -1.56
N MET A 187 7.90 -15.08 -2.44
CA MET A 187 8.74 -16.24 -2.12
C MET A 187 10.20 -15.96 -2.41
N VAL A 188 11.09 -16.48 -1.56
CA VAL A 188 12.54 -16.46 -1.79
C VAL A 188 13.10 -17.87 -1.77
N LEU A 189 13.91 -18.17 -2.79
CA LEU A 189 14.63 -19.43 -2.90
C LEU A 189 16.06 -19.25 -2.41
N PHE A 190 16.48 -20.07 -1.44
CA PHE A 190 17.88 -20.17 -1.00
C PHE A 190 18.49 -21.47 -1.50
N GLY A 191 19.83 -21.55 -1.56
CA GLY A 191 20.54 -22.77 -1.96
C GLY A 191 20.46 -23.08 -3.46
N VAL A 192 19.99 -22.12 -4.27
CA VAL A 192 19.94 -22.21 -5.73
C VAL A 192 21.27 -21.76 -6.35
N PRO A 193 21.68 -22.30 -7.52
CA PRO A 193 22.90 -21.88 -8.21
C PRO A 193 22.97 -20.36 -8.44
N GLU A 194 24.17 -19.79 -8.49
CA GLU A 194 24.33 -18.37 -8.82
C GLU A 194 24.05 -18.10 -10.30
N GLY A 195 23.62 -16.87 -10.62
CA GLY A 195 23.36 -16.43 -11.99
C GLY A 195 21.88 -16.36 -12.35
N LYS A 196 21.60 -16.23 -13.65
CA LYS A 196 20.24 -16.06 -14.19
C LYS A 196 19.57 -17.37 -14.62
N GLU A 197 20.36 -18.42 -14.83
CA GLU A 197 19.85 -19.73 -15.27
C GLU A 197 18.72 -20.27 -14.36
N PRO A 198 18.78 -20.15 -13.03
CA PRO A 198 17.70 -20.64 -12.17
C PRO A 198 16.34 -20.01 -12.43
N LEU A 199 16.30 -18.72 -12.82
CA LEU A 199 15.05 -18.02 -13.16
C LEU A 199 14.34 -18.74 -14.30
N PHE A 200 15.08 -19.03 -15.37
CA PHE A 200 14.54 -19.66 -16.58
C PHE A 200 14.25 -21.14 -16.36
N LYS A 201 15.08 -21.84 -15.56
CA LYS A 201 14.87 -23.25 -15.24
C LYS A 201 13.60 -23.46 -14.40
N LEU A 202 13.36 -22.59 -13.41
CA LEU A 202 12.09 -22.61 -12.65
C LEU A 202 10.91 -22.32 -13.59
N ALA A 203 11.02 -21.27 -14.40
CA ALA A 203 9.97 -20.89 -15.34
C ALA A 203 9.59 -22.04 -16.29
N GLN A 204 10.59 -22.69 -16.90
CA GLN A 204 10.38 -23.84 -17.77
C GLN A 204 9.69 -25.00 -17.03
N CYS A 205 10.11 -25.32 -15.80
CA CYS A 205 9.51 -26.39 -15.02
C CYS A 205 8.03 -26.10 -14.67
N LEU A 206 7.70 -24.85 -14.35
CA LEU A 206 6.33 -24.42 -14.07
C LEU A 206 5.42 -24.52 -15.31
N GLU A 207 5.94 -24.19 -16.49
CA GLU A 207 5.23 -24.37 -17.77
C GLU A 207 5.03 -25.85 -18.11
N GLU A 208 6.07 -26.67 -18.01
CA GLU A 208 6.03 -28.10 -18.32
C GLU A 208 5.03 -28.87 -17.43
N LYS A 209 4.83 -28.42 -16.20
CA LYS A 209 3.85 -28.97 -15.26
C LYS A 209 2.44 -28.38 -15.43
N GLU A 210 2.25 -27.41 -16.32
CA GLU A 210 1.00 -26.68 -16.56
C GLU A 210 0.38 -26.04 -15.30
N LEU A 211 1.21 -25.63 -14.33
CA LEU A 211 0.78 -25.10 -13.04
C LEU A 211 0.43 -23.61 -13.06
N VAL A 212 0.76 -22.92 -14.15
CA VAL A 212 0.66 -21.47 -14.24
C VAL A 212 -0.29 -21.04 -15.34
N SER A 213 -1.17 -20.07 -15.04
CA SER A 213 -2.00 -19.40 -16.04
C SER A 213 -1.29 -18.18 -16.65
N TYR A 214 -0.31 -17.64 -15.93
CA TYR A 214 0.57 -16.56 -16.37
C TYR A 214 1.98 -16.79 -15.81
N LEU A 215 2.99 -16.44 -16.61
CA LEU A 215 4.39 -16.52 -16.23
C LEU A 215 5.21 -15.42 -16.91
N GLU A 216 6.02 -14.71 -16.15
CA GLU A 216 6.93 -13.69 -16.64
C GLU A 216 8.24 -13.69 -15.86
N VAL A 217 9.36 -13.76 -16.58
CA VAL A 217 10.70 -13.64 -15.99
C VAL A 217 11.18 -12.20 -16.13
N ILE A 218 11.40 -11.52 -15.00
CA ILE A 218 11.95 -10.16 -14.93
C ILE A 218 13.42 -10.24 -14.55
N ASP A 219 14.30 -10.33 -15.55
CA ASP A 219 15.73 -10.58 -15.35
C ASP A 219 16.62 -9.32 -15.35
N LYS A 220 16.06 -8.16 -15.70
CA LYS A 220 16.80 -6.87 -15.82
C LYS A 220 16.63 -5.95 -14.61
N ALA A 221 15.77 -6.29 -13.66
CA ALA A 221 15.59 -5.51 -12.44
C ALA A 221 16.79 -5.66 -11.49
N ARG A 222 16.91 -4.75 -10.52
CA ARG A 222 17.93 -4.83 -9.46
C ARG A 222 17.89 -6.17 -8.71
N ILE A 223 16.67 -6.67 -8.47
CA ILE A 223 16.40 -7.99 -7.93
C ILE A 223 15.60 -8.74 -9.02
N PRO A 224 16.21 -9.70 -9.72
CA PRO A 224 15.50 -10.54 -10.68
C PRO A 224 14.44 -11.39 -10.00
N ILE A 225 13.25 -11.47 -10.62
CA ILE A 225 12.12 -12.24 -10.10
C ILE A 225 11.42 -13.03 -11.21
N VAL A 226 10.78 -14.13 -10.82
CA VAL A 226 9.81 -14.84 -11.65
C VAL A 226 8.42 -14.50 -11.11
N LYS A 227 7.61 -13.84 -11.93
CA LYS A 227 6.20 -13.57 -11.63
C LYS A 227 5.35 -14.68 -12.22
N MET A 228 4.43 -15.24 -11.45
CA MET A 228 3.47 -16.21 -11.95
C MET A 228 2.07 -16.01 -11.37
N VAL A 229 1.08 -16.60 -12.02
CA VAL A 229 -0.26 -16.79 -11.45
C VAL A 229 -0.52 -18.29 -11.39
N HIS A 230 -0.78 -18.80 -10.19
CA HIS A 230 -1.07 -20.20 -9.96
C HIS A 230 -2.42 -20.56 -10.57
N LYS A 231 -2.45 -21.56 -11.46
CA LYS A 231 -3.64 -21.88 -12.26
C LYS A 231 -4.82 -22.38 -11.42
N ALA A 232 -4.56 -23.15 -10.36
CA ALA A 232 -5.62 -23.76 -9.56
C ALA A 232 -6.25 -22.77 -8.55
N SER A 233 -5.44 -21.89 -7.95
CA SER A 233 -5.91 -20.95 -6.92
C SER A 233 -6.06 -19.50 -7.39
N ASP A 234 -5.64 -19.18 -8.62
CA ASP A 234 -5.57 -17.82 -9.16
C ASP A 234 -4.70 -16.85 -8.32
N ILE A 235 -3.81 -17.39 -7.48
CA ILE A 235 -2.93 -16.61 -6.62
C ILE A 235 -1.71 -16.15 -7.41
N HIS A 236 -1.44 -14.84 -7.34
CA HIS A 236 -0.22 -14.23 -7.83
C HIS A 236 0.98 -14.57 -6.94
N VAL A 237 2.12 -14.92 -7.54
CA VAL A 237 3.35 -15.25 -6.82
C VAL A 237 4.55 -14.56 -7.46
N ASP A 238 5.35 -13.91 -6.64
CA ASP A 238 6.64 -13.30 -6.99
C ASP A 238 7.77 -14.12 -6.36
N VAL A 239 8.59 -14.79 -7.18
CA VAL A 239 9.70 -15.63 -6.71
C VAL A 239 11.03 -14.92 -6.94
N SER A 240 11.76 -14.69 -5.85
CA SER A 240 13.11 -14.12 -5.83
C SER A 240 14.16 -15.18 -5.46
N PHE A 241 15.44 -14.93 -5.79
CA PHE A 241 16.50 -15.94 -5.72
C PHE A 241 17.70 -15.42 -4.94
N ASN A 242 18.11 -16.12 -3.89
CA ASN A 242 19.28 -15.83 -3.04
C ASN A 242 19.32 -14.40 -2.49
N VAL A 243 18.17 -13.73 -2.36
CA VAL A 243 18.07 -12.41 -1.75
C VAL A 243 17.62 -12.58 -0.31
N ALA A 244 18.57 -12.60 0.62
CA ALA A 244 18.23 -12.66 2.05
C ALA A 244 17.46 -11.40 2.53
N GLY A 245 17.51 -10.31 1.77
CA GLY A 245 16.86 -9.05 2.12
C GLY A 245 15.34 -9.17 2.13
N GLY A 246 14.76 -9.28 3.32
CA GLY A 246 13.30 -9.33 3.51
C GLY A 246 12.86 -10.10 4.76
N LEU A 247 13.66 -11.05 5.23
CA LEU A 247 13.34 -11.84 6.43
C LEU A 247 13.45 -10.99 7.70
N ALA A 248 14.55 -10.26 7.88
CA ALA A 248 14.69 -9.31 8.98
C ALA A 248 13.58 -8.24 8.96
N THR A 249 13.16 -7.79 7.78
CA THR A 249 12.02 -6.88 7.64
C THR A 249 10.72 -7.51 8.14
N GLY A 250 10.49 -8.79 7.85
CA GLY A 250 9.34 -9.53 8.35
C GLY A 250 9.30 -9.61 9.89
N ASP A 251 10.42 -9.92 10.52
CA ASP A 251 10.52 -9.96 11.99
C ASP A 251 10.30 -8.58 12.62
N LEU A 252 10.83 -7.52 12.00
CA LEU A 252 10.63 -6.15 12.45
C LEU A 252 9.14 -5.76 12.42
N VAL A 253 8.43 -6.12 11.34
CA VAL A 253 6.98 -5.87 11.24
C VAL A 253 6.23 -6.67 12.30
N LYS A 254 6.57 -7.93 12.53
CA LYS A 254 5.98 -8.75 13.60
C LYS A 254 6.24 -8.19 15.00
N HIS A 255 7.45 -7.69 15.24
CA HIS A 255 7.78 -6.99 16.48
C HIS A 255 6.84 -5.80 16.68
N TYR A 256 6.71 -4.93 15.67
CA TYR A 256 5.82 -3.78 15.76
C TYR A 256 4.34 -4.14 15.90
N MET A 257 3.88 -5.23 15.29
CA MET A 257 2.50 -5.71 15.46
C MET A 257 2.19 -6.10 16.92
N ARG A 258 3.19 -6.55 17.69
CA ARG A 258 3.03 -6.82 19.12
C ARG A 258 3.16 -5.58 19.99
N VAL A 259 4.00 -4.62 19.59
CA VAL A 259 4.17 -3.36 20.33
C VAL A 259 2.96 -2.45 20.16
N TYR A 260 2.35 -2.45 18.96
CA TYR A 260 1.26 -1.56 18.60
C TYR A 260 0.06 -2.35 18.08
N PRO A 261 -0.94 -2.66 18.93
CA PRO A 261 -2.14 -3.41 18.52
C PRO A 261 -2.90 -2.75 17.36
N SER A 262 -2.89 -1.42 17.30
CA SER A 262 -3.52 -0.61 16.25
C SER A 262 -2.76 -0.62 14.91
N PHE A 263 -1.51 -1.09 14.87
CA PHE A 263 -0.68 -1.04 13.67
C PHE A 263 -1.26 -1.85 12.50
N ARG A 264 -1.69 -3.09 12.79
CA ARG A 264 -2.29 -3.97 11.78
C ARG A 264 -3.57 -3.37 11.16
N PRO A 265 -4.63 -3.09 11.93
CA PRO A 265 -5.88 -2.60 11.36
C PRO A 265 -5.71 -1.27 10.62
N LEU A 266 -4.94 -0.31 11.16
CA LEU A 266 -4.66 0.95 10.47
C LEU A 266 -3.94 0.72 9.14
N THR A 267 -2.92 -0.14 9.13
CA THR A 267 -2.18 -0.41 7.90
C THR A 267 -3.07 -1.07 6.85
N LEU A 268 -3.97 -1.99 7.22
CA LEU A 268 -4.84 -2.65 6.25
C LEU A 268 -5.84 -1.66 5.61
N VAL A 269 -6.45 -0.79 6.41
CA VAL A 269 -7.30 0.31 5.91
C VAL A 269 -6.52 1.21 4.96
N LEU A 270 -5.34 1.70 5.38
CA LEU A 270 -4.53 2.61 4.58
C LEU A 270 -3.99 1.94 3.31
N LYS A 271 -3.60 0.67 3.39
CA LYS A 271 -3.11 -0.13 2.25
C LYS A 271 -4.22 -0.28 1.22
N TYR A 272 -5.42 -0.62 1.66
CA TYR A 272 -6.58 -0.73 0.77
C TYR A 272 -6.96 0.63 0.16
N PHE A 273 -7.01 1.68 0.99
CA PHE A 273 -7.25 3.07 0.56
C PHE A 273 -6.26 3.52 -0.54
N MET A 274 -4.99 3.16 -0.42
CA MET A 274 -3.96 3.44 -1.43
C MET A 274 -4.10 2.58 -2.68
N ALA A 275 -4.44 1.30 -2.52
CA ALA A 275 -4.65 0.37 -3.61
C ALA A 275 -5.80 0.80 -4.54
N GLN A 276 -6.94 1.23 -3.99
CA GLN A 276 -8.07 1.73 -4.78
C GLN A 276 -7.74 2.95 -5.65
N ARG A 277 -6.68 3.68 -5.28
CA ARG A 277 -6.21 4.89 -5.99
C ARG A 277 -5.02 4.61 -6.90
N GLY A 278 -4.51 3.37 -6.93
CA GLY A 278 -3.30 3.01 -7.68
C GLY A 278 -2.03 3.68 -7.16
N LEU A 279 -1.99 4.03 -5.87
CA LEU A 279 -0.89 4.75 -5.22
C LEU A 279 -0.06 3.84 -4.29
N ASN A 280 -0.27 2.53 -4.34
CA ASN A 280 0.36 1.52 -3.49
C ASN A 280 1.64 0.90 -4.10
N GLU A 281 2.04 1.30 -5.31
CA GLU A 281 3.19 0.74 -6.02
C GLU A 281 4.34 1.75 -6.13
N THR A 282 5.53 1.38 -5.63
CA THR A 282 6.73 2.23 -5.74
C THR A 282 7.19 2.41 -7.20
N TYR A 283 6.95 1.42 -8.07
CA TYR A 283 7.34 1.49 -9.48
C TYR A 283 6.66 2.65 -10.22
N THR A 284 5.39 2.92 -9.90
CA THR A 284 4.62 4.05 -10.44
C THR A 284 4.79 5.33 -9.62
N GLY A 285 5.70 5.35 -8.65
CA GLY A 285 5.99 6.50 -7.81
C GLY A 285 5.11 6.61 -6.57
N GLY A 286 4.23 5.65 -6.31
CA GLY A 286 3.40 5.60 -5.12
C GLY A 286 4.17 5.25 -3.85
N VAL A 287 3.41 4.97 -2.79
CA VAL A 287 3.92 4.52 -1.49
C VAL A 287 3.77 3.00 -1.41
N GLY A 288 4.90 2.29 -1.52
CA GLY A 288 4.93 0.84 -1.34
C GLY A 288 4.55 0.40 0.08
N SER A 289 4.12 -0.87 0.22
CA SER A 289 3.65 -1.44 1.49
C SER A 289 4.60 -1.22 2.66
N PHE A 290 5.91 -1.42 2.47
CA PHE A 290 6.89 -1.25 3.55
C PHE A 290 7.03 0.22 3.97
N LEU A 291 7.06 1.16 3.02
CA LEU A 291 7.10 2.59 3.33
C LEU A 291 5.82 3.01 4.08
N LEU A 292 4.64 2.56 3.63
CA LEU A 292 3.39 2.83 4.32
C LEU A 292 3.41 2.30 5.76
N GLN A 293 3.85 1.06 5.96
CA GLN A 293 3.99 0.46 7.28
C GLN A 293 4.89 1.31 8.19
N MET A 294 6.06 1.73 7.70
CA MET A 294 6.96 2.58 8.48
C MET A 294 6.34 3.96 8.78
N MET A 295 5.56 4.54 7.87
CA MET A 295 4.80 5.78 8.13
C MET A 295 3.80 5.58 9.27
N VAL A 296 3.06 4.47 9.29
CA VAL A 296 2.12 4.15 10.38
C VAL A 296 2.87 3.97 11.70
N ILE A 297 3.99 3.24 11.71
CA ILE A 297 4.81 3.08 12.92
C ILE A 297 5.35 4.40 13.44
N SER A 298 5.87 5.28 12.57
CA SER A 298 6.33 6.60 12.99
C SER A 298 5.20 7.40 13.63
N PHE A 299 3.98 7.33 13.08
CA PHE A 299 2.83 8.01 13.65
C PHE A 299 2.47 7.45 15.04
N LEU A 300 2.41 6.12 15.17
CA LEU A 300 2.11 5.46 16.45
C LEU A 300 3.19 5.70 17.50
N GLN A 301 4.46 5.75 17.10
CA GLN A 301 5.57 6.11 18.00
C GLN A 301 5.46 7.53 18.55
N GLN A 302 5.03 8.49 17.72
CA GLN A 302 4.82 9.86 18.18
C GLN A 302 3.61 9.97 19.09
N HIS A 303 2.52 9.31 18.72
CA HIS A 303 1.32 9.25 19.54
C HIS A 303 1.61 8.60 20.91
N GLY A 304 2.31 7.48 20.94
CA GLY A 304 2.73 6.84 22.19
C GLY A 304 3.67 7.69 23.02
N ARG A 305 4.61 8.44 22.39
CA ARG A 305 5.45 9.40 23.13
C ARG A 305 4.65 10.48 23.83
N THR A 306 3.54 10.93 23.26
CA THR A 306 2.66 11.91 23.92
C THR A 306 1.87 11.32 25.09
N LEU A 307 1.62 10.01 25.09
CA LEU A 307 0.83 9.32 26.12
C LEU A 307 1.68 8.70 27.23
N GLY A 308 2.97 8.45 26.99
CA GLY A 308 3.87 7.84 27.98
C GLY A 308 3.41 6.43 28.37
N ALA A 309 3.27 6.17 29.67
CA ALA A 309 2.86 4.87 30.20
C ALA A 309 1.42 4.49 29.86
N GLU A 310 0.59 5.46 29.44
CA GLU A 310 -0.81 5.20 29.11
C GLU A 310 -1.03 4.67 27.69
N HIS A 311 0.03 4.57 26.87
CA HIS A 311 -0.08 4.13 25.47
C HIS A 311 -0.75 2.75 25.29
N ASP A 312 -0.58 1.85 26.24
CA ASP A 312 -1.13 0.49 26.17
C ASP A 312 -2.59 0.42 26.63
N ASP A 313 -3.14 1.52 27.17
CA ASP A 313 -4.54 1.57 27.55
C ASP A 313 -5.43 1.53 26.29
N PRO A 314 -6.41 0.61 26.22
CA PRO A 314 -7.36 0.53 25.11
C PRO A 314 -8.04 1.87 24.78
N LYS A 315 -8.25 2.76 25.76
CA LYS A 315 -8.88 4.06 25.55
C LYS A 315 -8.14 4.94 24.54
N PHE A 316 -6.81 4.78 24.42
CA PHE A 316 -5.99 5.53 23.47
C PHE A 316 -5.66 4.79 22.18
N ASN A 317 -6.12 3.54 22.06
CA ASN A 317 -5.98 2.73 20.85
C ASN A 317 -7.22 2.82 19.95
N ASN A 318 -7.96 3.94 20.03
CA ASN A 318 -9.12 4.20 19.20
C ASN A 318 -8.71 4.43 17.73
N LEU A 319 -8.90 3.40 16.92
CA LEU A 319 -8.63 3.40 15.46
C LEU A 319 -9.27 4.55 14.69
N GLY A 320 -10.44 5.05 15.10
CA GLY A 320 -11.07 6.21 14.46
C GLY A 320 -10.23 7.47 14.65
N GLN A 321 -9.81 7.75 15.89
CA GLN A 321 -8.93 8.88 16.20
C GLN A 321 -7.57 8.73 15.51
N LEU A 322 -6.98 7.53 15.58
CA LEU A 322 -5.68 7.25 14.98
C LEU A 322 -5.69 7.38 13.45
N LEU A 323 -6.76 6.95 12.77
CA LEU A 323 -6.89 7.07 11.32
C LEU A 323 -6.99 8.54 10.89
N VAL A 324 -7.84 9.32 11.56
CA VAL A 324 -7.96 10.77 11.29
C VAL A 324 -6.65 11.49 11.62
N GLY A 325 -5.99 11.14 12.72
CA GLY A 325 -4.69 11.66 13.11
C GLY A 325 -3.59 11.37 12.08
N PHE A 326 -3.55 10.14 11.54
CA PHE A 326 -2.62 9.76 10.50
C PHE A 326 -2.80 10.61 9.23
N PHE A 327 -4.05 10.75 8.76
CA PHE A 327 -4.35 11.60 7.61
C PHE A 327 -4.08 13.09 7.87
N THR A 328 -4.23 13.54 9.11
CA THR A 328 -3.87 14.91 9.53
C THR A 328 -2.37 15.15 9.43
N LEU A 329 -1.58 14.28 10.05
CA LEU A 329 -0.13 14.40 10.01
C LEU A 329 0.40 14.33 8.57
N TYR A 330 0.12 13.26 7.83
CA TYR A 330 0.72 13.06 6.51
C TYR A 330 -0.02 13.76 5.36
N GLY A 331 -1.28 14.15 5.55
CA GLY A 331 -2.02 14.93 4.55
C GLY A 331 -1.72 16.42 4.64
N ARG A 332 -1.54 16.95 5.86
CA ARG A 332 -1.48 18.40 6.10
C ARG A 332 -0.17 18.84 6.76
N ASP A 333 0.19 18.26 7.89
CA ASP A 333 1.09 18.90 8.86
C ASP A 333 2.58 18.53 8.70
N PHE A 334 2.87 17.34 8.18
CA PHE A 334 4.25 16.85 8.06
C PHE A 334 5.06 17.71 7.06
N ASN A 335 6.22 18.20 7.51
CA ASN A 335 7.14 18.95 6.66
C ASN A 335 7.94 18.00 5.77
N TYR A 336 7.38 17.69 4.60
CA TYR A 336 8.03 16.89 3.56
C TYR A 336 9.32 17.52 3.02
N THR A 337 9.47 18.85 3.09
CA THR A 337 10.61 19.55 2.49
C THR A 337 11.90 19.26 3.25
N ASP A 338 11.88 19.47 4.56
CA ASP A 338 13.11 19.51 5.37
C ASP A 338 13.31 18.25 6.20
N LEU A 339 12.23 17.54 6.55
CA LEU A 339 12.29 16.45 7.51
C LEU A 339 12.39 15.08 6.83
N ALA A 340 13.16 14.21 7.48
CA ALA A 340 13.19 12.79 7.25
C ALA A 340 12.77 12.05 8.53
N ILE A 341 12.30 10.82 8.37
CA ILE A 341 11.73 10.02 9.44
C ILE A 341 12.65 8.84 9.76
N SER A 342 12.87 8.57 11.05
CA SER A 342 13.41 7.30 11.53
C SER A 342 12.40 6.65 12.48
N VAL A 343 12.23 5.34 12.36
CA VAL A 343 11.44 4.52 13.30
C VAL A 343 12.30 3.76 14.31
N ARG A 344 13.63 3.93 14.22
CA ARG A 344 14.58 3.28 15.14
C ARG A 344 14.54 3.96 16.50
N ASN A 345 14.84 3.19 17.56
CA ASN A 345 14.99 3.70 18.93
C ASN A 345 13.76 4.50 19.43
N GLY A 346 12.54 4.03 19.14
CA GLY A 346 11.31 4.72 19.52
C GLY A 346 10.90 5.85 18.58
N GLY A 347 11.65 6.07 17.50
CA GLY A 347 11.35 6.98 16.39
C GLY A 347 11.81 8.42 16.62
N SER A 348 12.10 9.11 15.53
CA SER A 348 12.53 10.52 15.54
C SER A 348 12.37 11.16 14.15
N TYR A 349 12.34 12.48 14.12
CA TYR A 349 12.51 13.27 12.91
C TYR A 349 13.89 13.93 12.92
N PHE A 350 14.51 14.02 11.75
CA PHE A 350 15.82 14.64 11.56
C PHE A 350 15.83 15.43 10.25
N ARG A 351 16.78 16.36 10.06
CA ARG A 351 16.86 17.13 8.82
C ARG A 351 17.43 16.27 7.69
N LYS A 352 16.85 16.36 6.50
CA LYS A 352 17.36 15.67 5.30
C LYS A 352 18.81 16.03 4.98
N GLU A 353 19.19 17.27 5.29
CA GLU A 353 20.54 17.82 5.13
C GLU A 353 21.59 17.00 5.89
N GLU A 354 21.26 16.50 7.08
CA GLU A 354 22.17 15.69 7.91
C GLU A 354 22.63 14.40 7.22
N ARG A 355 21.88 13.93 6.20
CA ARG A 355 22.18 12.70 5.44
C ARG A 355 22.34 12.91 3.95
N ASN A 356 22.39 14.16 3.47
CA ASN A 356 22.39 14.50 2.04
C ASN A 356 21.22 13.85 1.28
N TRP A 357 20.04 13.80 1.91
CA TRP A 357 18.81 13.28 1.30
C TRP A 357 17.90 14.36 0.72
N TYR A 358 18.28 15.62 0.93
CA TYR A 358 17.58 16.75 0.33
C TYR A 358 17.79 16.75 -1.19
N ASP A 359 16.72 16.99 -1.93
CA ASP A 359 16.70 17.03 -3.40
C ASP A 359 15.97 18.32 -3.83
N ASP A 360 16.72 19.32 -4.30
CA ASP A 360 16.20 20.62 -4.77
C ASP A 360 15.13 20.48 -5.85
N GLY A 361 15.25 19.47 -6.72
CA GLY A 361 14.30 19.23 -7.80
C GLY A 361 13.02 18.56 -7.32
N ARG A 362 13.07 17.88 -6.16
CA ARG A 362 11.96 17.11 -5.60
C ARG A 362 11.86 17.26 -4.07
N PRO A 363 11.71 18.49 -3.56
CA PRO A 363 11.69 18.75 -2.11
C PRO A 363 10.53 18.03 -1.41
N PHE A 364 9.43 17.79 -2.13
CA PHE A 364 8.20 17.16 -1.64
C PHE A 364 8.29 15.65 -1.39
N LEU A 365 9.42 15.00 -1.73
CA LEU A 365 9.58 13.57 -1.48
C LEU A 365 9.55 13.29 0.03
N ILE A 366 8.86 12.22 0.42
CA ILE A 366 9.06 11.68 1.75
C ILE A 366 10.46 11.08 1.83
N SER A 367 11.16 11.35 2.92
CA SER A 367 12.44 10.68 3.21
C SER A 367 12.32 9.89 4.50
N MET A 368 12.71 8.63 4.45
CA MET A 368 12.55 7.72 5.57
C MET A 368 13.72 6.74 5.64
N GLU A 369 14.32 6.64 6.82
CA GLU A 369 15.42 5.74 7.09
C GLU A 369 14.97 4.29 7.01
N ASN A 370 15.69 3.47 6.23
CA ASN A 370 15.55 2.02 6.31
C ASN A 370 16.10 1.52 7.67
N PRO A 371 15.29 0.85 8.51
CA PRO A 371 15.75 0.38 9.82
C PRO A 371 16.87 -0.67 9.75
N ASN A 372 16.91 -1.46 8.66
CA ASN A 372 17.91 -2.50 8.43
C ASN A 372 19.15 -1.95 7.73
N GLU A 373 19.01 -0.86 6.98
CA GLU A 373 20.10 -0.19 6.26
C GLU A 373 20.01 1.34 6.41
N PRO A 374 20.46 1.91 7.55
CA PRO A 374 20.28 3.33 7.87
C PRO A 374 20.74 4.34 6.80
N SER A 375 21.68 3.97 5.93
CA SER A 375 22.15 4.83 4.84
C SER A 375 21.16 4.96 3.68
N LEU A 376 20.12 4.12 3.63
CA LEU A 376 19.14 4.06 2.54
C LEU A 376 17.86 4.81 2.90
N ASP A 377 17.47 5.74 2.02
CA ASP A 377 16.15 6.36 2.03
C ASP A 377 15.14 5.48 1.27
N ILE A 378 14.15 4.93 1.99
CA ILE A 378 13.09 4.10 1.39
C ILE A 378 12.00 4.92 0.68
N GLY A 379 11.92 6.23 0.94
CA GLY A 379 10.97 7.16 0.32
C GLY A 379 11.44 7.75 -1.01
N LYS A 380 12.72 7.60 -1.36
CA LYS A 380 13.37 8.20 -2.53
C LYS A 380 12.66 7.96 -3.87
N ASN A 381 11.97 6.83 -4.03
CA ASN A 381 11.29 6.46 -5.27
C ASN A 381 9.80 6.83 -5.29
N SER A 382 9.25 7.43 -4.23
CA SER A 382 7.85 7.82 -4.14
C SER A 382 7.57 9.19 -4.77
N TYR A 383 7.82 9.33 -6.08
CA TYR A 383 7.69 10.61 -6.79
C TYR A 383 6.25 11.10 -7.00
N GLU A 384 5.23 10.30 -6.71
CA GLU A 384 3.82 10.70 -6.66
C GLU A 384 3.37 11.14 -5.25
N MET A 385 4.31 11.44 -4.34
CA MET A 385 4.01 11.83 -2.96
C MET A 385 3.07 13.04 -2.85
N ARG A 386 3.08 13.97 -3.81
CA ARG A 386 2.11 15.09 -3.83
C ARG A 386 0.67 14.59 -3.98
N THR A 387 0.45 13.60 -4.83
CA THR A 387 -0.86 12.97 -5.07
C THR A 387 -1.29 12.17 -3.84
N VAL A 388 -0.35 11.48 -3.19
CA VAL A 388 -0.58 10.78 -1.92
C VAL A 388 -0.97 11.75 -0.81
N LYS A 389 -0.20 12.83 -0.61
CA LYS A 389 -0.49 13.89 0.37
C LYS A 389 -1.88 14.49 0.17
N ARG A 390 -2.24 14.83 -1.07
CA ARG A 390 -3.59 15.35 -1.40
C ARG A 390 -4.69 14.33 -1.11
N SER A 391 -4.43 13.05 -1.39
CA SER A 391 -5.40 11.97 -1.11
C SER A 391 -5.62 11.81 0.39
N PHE A 392 -4.54 11.87 1.19
CA PHE A 392 -4.64 11.86 2.65
C PHE A 392 -5.37 13.08 3.19
N ASP A 393 -5.07 14.28 2.70
CA ASP A 393 -5.76 15.49 3.14
C ASP A 393 -7.25 15.48 2.77
N TYR A 394 -7.60 14.97 1.59
CA TYR A 394 -8.99 14.76 1.20
C TYR A 394 -9.70 13.78 2.16
N ALA A 395 -9.08 12.64 2.45
CA ALA A 395 -9.65 11.66 3.37
C ALA A 395 -9.85 12.25 4.78
N ARG A 396 -8.89 13.04 5.28
CA ARG A 396 -9.03 13.81 6.52
C ARG A 396 -10.26 14.71 6.49
N GLN A 397 -10.39 15.54 5.45
CA GLN A 397 -11.51 16.49 5.35
C GLN A 397 -12.85 15.78 5.32
N VAL A 398 -12.97 14.70 4.54
CA VAL A 398 -14.20 13.91 4.44
C VAL A 398 -14.57 13.29 5.79
N LEU A 399 -13.63 12.61 6.46
CA LEU A 399 -13.89 12.01 7.76
C LEU A 399 -14.21 13.05 8.84
N GLN A 400 -13.49 14.18 8.87
CA GLN A 400 -13.75 15.25 9.84
C GLN A 400 -15.12 15.90 9.63
N ASN A 401 -15.53 16.10 8.37
CA ASN A 401 -16.86 16.60 8.06
C ASN A 401 -17.93 15.61 8.51
N GLU A 402 -17.71 14.30 8.34
CA GLU A 402 -18.65 13.28 8.80
C GLU A 402 -18.72 13.25 10.33
N ILE A 403 -17.58 13.34 11.01
CA ILE A 403 -17.52 13.42 12.47
C ILE A 403 -18.25 14.66 13.00
N TYR A 404 -18.04 15.83 12.37
CA TYR A 404 -18.72 17.06 12.75
C TYR A 404 -20.24 16.96 12.51
N ARG A 405 -20.64 16.42 11.36
CA ARG A 405 -22.06 16.22 11.03
C ARG A 405 -22.74 15.25 11.99
N HIS A 406 -22.16 14.09 12.27
CA HIS A 406 -22.68 13.12 13.26
C HIS A 406 -22.63 13.65 14.70
N GLY A 407 -21.80 14.64 14.99
CA GLY A 407 -21.79 15.34 16.28
C GLY A 407 -22.89 16.39 16.41
N GLN A 408 -23.34 16.99 15.30
CA GLN A 408 -24.41 17.98 15.26
C GLN A 408 -25.81 17.38 15.06
N PHE A 409 -25.90 16.31 14.28
CA PHE A 409 -27.11 15.60 13.94
C PHE A 409 -27.03 14.18 14.52
N ASN A 410 -28.17 13.55 14.80
CA ASN A 410 -28.18 12.14 15.22
C ASN A 410 -27.37 11.28 14.24
N ALA A 411 -26.68 10.26 14.75
CA ALA A 411 -25.83 9.38 13.95
C ALA A 411 -26.57 8.87 12.69
N LEU A 412 -26.00 9.15 11.52
CA LEU A 412 -26.60 8.78 10.24
C LEU A 412 -26.44 7.27 10.01
N PRO A 413 -27.46 6.60 9.45
CA PRO A 413 -27.32 5.22 9.03
C PRO A 413 -26.34 5.12 7.84
N GLY A 414 -25.67 3.99 7.71
CA GLY A 414 -24.67 3.71 6.67
C GLY A 414 -23.21 3.79 7.14
N SER A 415 -22.29 3.88 6.19
CA SER A 415 -20.85 3.66 6.38
C SER A 415 -20.03 4.95 6.45
N ILE A 416 -19.34 5.20 7.57
CA ILE A 416 -18.42 6.35 7.73
C ILE A 416 -17.13 6.06 6.97
N LEU A 417 -16.53 4.88 7.15
CA LEU A 417 -15.33 4.44 6.43
C LEU A 417 -15.57 4.38 4.91
N GLY A 418 -16.82 4.09 4.52
CA GLY A 418 -17.29 4.01 3.15
C GLY A 418 -17.20 5.33 2.38
N THR A 419 -17.02 6.45 3.09
CA THR A 419 -16.77 7.76 2.48
C THR A 419 -15.37 7.86 1.86
N ILE A 420 -14.40 7.10 2.39
CA ILE A 420 -13.01 7.10 1.91
C ILE A 420 -12.59 5.79 1.21
N ILE A 421 -13.25 4.67 1.54
CA ILE A 421 -13.11 3.37 0.89
C ILE A 421 -14.40 3.04 0.14
N GLN A 422 -14.32 2.95 -1.18
CA GLN A 422 -15.50 2.71 -2.02
C GLN A 422 -15.78 1.21 -2.18
N ALA A 423 -17.04 0.82 -2.34
CA ALA A 423 -17.40 -0.57 -2.61
C ALA A 423 -17.05 -0.93 -4.07
N ASP A 424 -15.84 -1.45 -4.29
CA ASP A 424 -15.43 -1.95 -5.60
C ASP A 424 -15.81 -3.42 -5.82
N SER A 425 -15.54 -3.94 -7.02
CA SER A 425 -15.87 -5.31 -7.38
C SER A 425 -15.22 -6.37 -6.49
N ASN A 426 -14.10 -6.04 -5.85
CA ASN A 426 -13.36 -6.97 -5.01
C ASN A 426 -14.03 -7.10 -3.64
N LEU A 427 -14.57 -6.01 -3.10
CA LEU A 427 -15.35 -6.05 -1.85
C LEU A 427 -16.74 -6.60 -2.08
N VAL A 428 -17.43 -6.21 -3.15
CA VAL A 428 -18.83 -6.61 -3.39
C VAL A 428 -18.96 -8.11 -3.65
N LYS A 429 -17.97 -8.73 -4.31
CA LYS A 429 -17.98 -10.17 -4.63
C LYS A 429 -17.30 -11.04 -3.58
N ARG A 430 -16.76 -10.44 -2.52
CA ARG A 430 -16.03 -11.19 -1.50
C ARG A 430 -17.02 -11.94 -0.62
N ASP A 431 -16.73 -13.22 -0.42
CA ASP A 431 -17.29 -13.98 0.68
C ASP A 431 -16.41 -13.77 1.93
N PRO A 432 -16.94 -13.18 3.01
CA PRO A 432 -16.15 -12.93 4.21
C PRO A 432 -15.95 -14.21 5.03
N PRO A 433 -14.93 -14.26 5.91
CA PRO A 433 -14.79 -15.36 6.84
C PRO A 433 -16.00 -15.47 7.79
N GLU A 434 -16.42 -16.71 8.09
CA GLU A 434 -17.58 -17.02 8.96
C GLU A 434 -17.39 -16.51 10.39
N SER A 435 -16.17 -16.61 10.92
CA SER A 435 -15.82 -16.13 12.25
C SER A 435 -14.80 -14.99 12.18
N PHE A 436 -14.88 -14.08 13.14
CA PHE A 436 -13.86 -13.05 13.33
C PHE A 436 -12.55 -13.76 13.68
N GLY A 437 -11.59 -13.74 12.76
CA GLY A 437 -10.37 -14.51 12.87
C GLY A 437 -9.14 -13.68 12.58
N TYR A 438 -8.83 -12.72 13.44
CA TYR A 438 -7.43 -12.33 13.60
C TYR A 438 -7.10 -12.11 15.07
N ASP A 439 -6.01 -12.71 15.51
CA ASP A 439 -5.46 -12.45 16.83
C ASP A 439 -4.98 -11.00 16.87
N ILE A 440 -5.69 -10.14 17.60
CA ILE A 440 -5.12 -8.88 18.05
C ILE A 440 -3.95 -9.26 18.96
N LEU A 441 -2.73 -9.14 18.42
CA LEU A 441 -1.53 -9.48 19.16
C LEU A 441 -1.34 -8.44 20.26
N HIS A 442 -1.80 -8.77 21.47
CA HIS A 442 -1.53 -7.96 22.64
C HIS A 442 -0.03 -7.96 22.95
N HIS A 443 0.40 -6.86 23.59
CA HIS A 443 1.79 -6.72 23.99
C HIS A 443 2.14 -7.78 25.04
N ASP A 444 3.06 -8.67 24.66
CA ASP A 444 3.66 -9.67 25.53
C ASP A 444 5.15 -9.34 25.60
N PRO A 445 5.66 -8.80 26.73
CA PRO A 445 7.04 -8.33 26.83
C PRO A 445 8.07 -9.41 26.52
N GLU A 446 7.84 -10.66 26.96
CA GLU A 446 8.77 -11.77 26.76
C GLU A 446 8.81 -12.18 25.29
N LYS A 447 7.64 -12.43 24.68
CA LYS A 447 7.59 -12.78 23.24
C LYS A 447 8.08 -11.63 22.36
N THR A 448 7.81 -10.39 22.76
CA THR A 448 8.24 -9.20 22.01
C THR A 448 9.76 -9.04 22.07
N ALA A 449 10.38 -9.33 23.22
CA ALA A 449 11.83 -9.34 23.38
C ALA A 449 12.48 -10.47 22.56
N GLU A 450 11.88 -11.67 22.53
CA GLU A 450 12.39 -12.80 21.76
C GLU A 450 12.37 -12.50 20.25
N ILE A 451 11.26 -11.97 19.72
CA ILE A 451 11.16 -11.56 18.31
C ILE A 451 12.15 -10.44 18.00
N ARG A 452 12.37 -9.50 18.93
CA ARG A 452 13.37 -8.45 18.76
C ARG A 452 14.79 -9.03 18.67
N LYS A 453 15.13 -9.99 19.52
CA LYS A 453 16.42 -10.68 19.47
C LYS A 453 16.61 -11.42 18.16
N GLN A 454 15.57 -12.14 17.71
CA GLN A 454 15.56 -12.83 16.42
C GLN A 454 15.78 -11.86 15.24
N TYR A 455 15.07 -10.73 15.26
CA TYR A 455 15.23 -9.65 14.29
C TYR A 455 16.67 -9.12 14.26
N GLU A 456 17.24 -8.79 15.42
CA GLU A 456 18.60 -8.24 15.52
C GLU A 456 19.64 -9.23 14.98
N MET A 457 19.51 -10.52 15.32
CA MET A 457 20.37 -11.59 14.79
C MET A 457 20.29 -11.68 13.26
N ARG A 458 19.09 -11.79 12.68
CA ARG A 458 18.92 -11.90 11.22
C ARG A 458 19.39 -10.65 10.47
N ARG A 459 19.10 -9.46 11.00
CA ARG A 459 19.55 -8.19 10.43
C ARG A 459 21.08 -8.15 10.33
N ASP A 460 21.77 -8.54 11.41
CA ASP A 460 23.22 -8.49 11.46
C ASP A 460 23.86 -9.55 10.55
N GLU A 461 23.25 -10.74 10.43
CA GLU A 461 23.61 -11.76 9.45
C GLU A 461 23.44 -11.28 8.00
N GLU A 462 22.29 -10.70 7.66
CA GLU A 462 22.01 -10.13 6.33
C GLU A 462 23.02 -9.03 5.98
N ALA A 463 23.30 -8.12 6.93
CA ALA A 463 24.29 -7.06 6.77
C ALA A 463 25.73 -7.61 6.61
N SER A 464 26.07 -8.70 7.29
CA SER A 464 27.36 -9.39 7.13
C SER A 464 27.50 -10.02 5.74
N LYS A 465 26.50 -10.79 5.30
CA LYS A 465 26.45 -11.41 3.96
C LYS A 465 26.55 -10.37 2.85
N LYS A 466 25.83 -9.25 2.99
CA LYS A 466 25.87 -8.14 2.02
C LYS A 466 27.27 -7.54 1.92
N ARG A 467 27.91 -7.20 3.05
CA ARG A 467 29.29 -6.69 3.09
C ARG A 467 30.29 -7.66 2.45
N GLY A 468 30.15 -8.96 2.71
CA GLY A 468 30.98 -9.99 2.08
C GLY A 468 30.82 -10.05 0.55
N SER A 469 29.58 -9.92 0.05
CA SER A 469 29.30 -9.91 -1.39
C SER A 469 29.83 -8.65 -2.09
N GLU A 470 29.74 -7.48 -1.46
CA GLU A 470 30.27 -6.21 -1.98
C GLU A 470 31.80 -6.19 -1.98
N ALA A 471 32.44 -6.77 -0.97
CA ALA A 471 33.89 -6.94 -0.92
C ALA A 471 34.41 -7.85 -2.04
N ARG A 472 33.66 -8.90 -2.42
CA ARG A 472 33.99 -9.78 -3.56
C ARG A 472 33.80 -9.11 -4.93
N LYS A 473 32.90 -8.12 -5.04
CA LYS A 473 32.61 -7.40 -6.28
C LYS A 473 33.57 -6.24 -6.57
N LYS A 474 34.36 -5.79 -5.59
CA LYS A 474 35.43 -4.82 -5.85
C LYS A 474 36.59 -5.54 -6.56
N PRO A 475 37.09 -5.04 -7.70
CA PRO A 475 38.35 -5.53 -8.23
C PRO A 475 39.40 -5.37 -7.15
N ARG A 476 40.30 -6.36 -6.99
CA ARG A 476 41.53 -6.18 -6.23
C ARG A 476 42.32 -5.02 -6.87
N GLN A 477 42.02 -3.78 -6.48
CA GLN A 477 42.94 -2.68 -6.69
C GLN A 477 44.19 -3.01 -5.88
N SER A 478 45.32 -2.99 -6.56
CA SER A 478 46.63 -3.27 -6.00
C SER A 478 46.81 -2.48 -4.72
N SER A 479 47.28 -3.20 -3.69
CA SER A 479 47.73 -2.69 -2.42
C SER A 479 48.60 -1.43 -2.57
N ASN A 480 48.06 -0.27 -2.20
CA ASN A 480 48.89 0.78 -1.62
C ASN A 480 48.81 0.61 -0.11
N ASN A 481 49.90 0.09 0.46
CA ASN A 481 50.15 0.04 1.90
C ASN A 481 50.11 1.47 2.46
N GLU A 482 49.07 1.82 3.22
CA GLU A 482 49.19 2.86 4.25
C GLU A 482 49.25 2.19 5.63
N PRO A 483 50.26 2.51 6.48
CA PRO A 483 50.43 1.84 7.76
C PRO A 483 49.37 2.24 8.81
N PRO A 484 49.17 1.42 9.85
CA PRO A 484 48.01 1.49 10.75
C PRO A 484 47.91 2.71 11.68
N TYR A 485 48.88 3.62 11.68
CA TYR A 485 48.94 4.73 12.65
C TYR A 485 48.21 6.01 12.23
N LYS A 486 47.64 6.07 11.01
CA LYS A 486 46.85 7.22 10.52
C LYS A 486 45.33 7.10 10.75
N ARG A 487 44.83 5.98 11.27
CA ARG A 487 43.45 5.90 11.77
C ARG A 487 43.49 6.33 13.23
N TRP A 488 42.77 7.42 13.58
CA TRP A 488 42.63 8.05 14.90
C TRP A 488 43.52 9.26 15.21
N ARG A 489 43.21 10.42 14.62
CA ARG A 489 43.21 11.78 15.25
C ARG A 489 42.25 12.67 14.44
N GLY A 490 41.26 13.38 14.99
CA GLY A 490 40.88 13.52 16.39
C GLY A 490 39.44 13.99 16.56
N ARG A 491 38.84 13.56 17.67
CA ARG A 491 38.01 14.45 18.48
C ARG A 491 38.96 15.27 19.33
N THR A 492 38.89 16.60 19.21
CA THR A 492 39.12 17.50 20.33
C THR A 492 38.01 18.53 20.29
N SER A 493 37.44 18.79 21.46
CA SER A 493 36.28 19.66 21.66
C SER A 493 36.67 21.13 21.63
N ARG A 494 35.70 22.01 21.36
CA ARG A 494 35.39 23.23 22.14
C ARG A 494 34.23 24.01 21.52
N ALA A 495 33.33 24.47 22.40
CA ALA A 495 32.49 25.68 22.39
C ALA A 495 32.00 26.20 21.01
N TYR A 496 30.71 26.32 20.74
CA TYR A 496 29.64 26.97 21.49
C TYR A 496 28.30 26.27 21.25
#